data_AF-A0A9X1MR54-F1
#
_entry.id   AF-A0A9X1MR54-F1
#
_cell.length_a   1.000
_cell.length_b   1.000
_cell.length_c   1.000
_cell.angle_alpha   90.00
_cell.angle_beta   90.00
_cell.angle_gamma   90.00
#
_symmetry.space_group_name_H-M   'P 1'
#
loop_
_entity.id
_entity.type
_entity.pdbx_description
1 polymer ?
#
loop_
_entity_poly.entity_id
_entity_poly.type
_entity_poly.pdbx_seq_one_letter_code
_entity_poly.pdbx_strand_id
1 'polypeptide(L)'
;MATFFFFGLTWFIGTIAGFFLLQVLIVLFFAIPFTLKLMRAKAIKGSKVLGNYLISLLVIPGIFALITWAVYSWLPNYALAYWIGIAILVASGIGKYGENQANVADYMKTNWREVDVTALHKVD
;
A
#
# COMPACT_ATOMS: atom_id res chain seq x y z
N MET A 1 -23.73 -23.04 12.27
CA MET A 1 -23.81 -22.17 11.07
C MET A 1 -23.36 -20.74 11.36
N ALA A 2 -23.87 -20.07 12.40
CA ALA A 2 -23.47 -18.69 12.72
C ALA A 2 -21.95 -18.50 12.92
N THR A 3 -21.27 -19.43 13.60
CA THR A 3 -19.81 -19.37 13.83
C THR A 3 -19.00 -19.39 12.53
N PHE A 4 -19.40 -20.23 11.57
CA PHE A 4 -18.74 -20.29 10.26
C PHE A 4 -18.97 -19.03 9.44
N PHE A 5 -20.18 -18.46 9.52
CA PHE A 5 -20.50 -17.19 8.87
C PHE A 5 -19.63 -16.04 9.40
N PHE A 6 -19.54 -15.86 10.73
CA PHE A 6 -18.71 -14.81 11.32
C PHE A 6 -17.22 -15.02 11.05
N PHE A 7 -16.75 -16.28 11.03
CA PHE A 7 -15.39 -16.60 10.59
C PHE A 7 -15.13 -16.17 9.14
N GLY A 8 -16.03 -16.52 8.21
CA GLY A 8 -15.90 -16.13 6.81
C GLY A 8 -15.94 -14.61 6.61
N LEU A 9 -16.81 -13.93 7.37
CA LEU A 9 -16.92 -12.48 7.36
C LEU A 9 -15.64 -11.80 7.85
N THR A 10 -15.11 -12.19 9.02
CA THR A 10 -13.88 -11.58 9.54
C THR A 10 -12.65 -11.93 8.72
N TRP A 11 -12.59 -13.13 8.15
CA TRP A 11 -11.57 -13.49 7.18
C TRP A 11 -11.59 -12.57 5.96
N PHE A 12 -12.77 -12.33 5.38
CA PHE A 12 -12.92 -11.42 4.24
C PHE A 12 -12.55 -9.97 4.61
N ILE A 13 -12.96 -9.50 5.78
CA ILE A 13 -12.54 -8.20 6.32
C ILE A 13 -11.01 -8.16 6.47
N GLY A 14 -10.39 -9.24 6.93
CA GLY A 14 -8.94 -9.39 7.04
C GLY A 14 -8.24 -9.27 5.69
N THR A 15 -8.76 -9.92 4.66
CA THR A 15 -8.25 -9.75 3.29
C THR A 15 -8.37 -8.30 2.85
N ILE A 16 -9.50 -7.63 3.06
CA ILE A 16 -9.64 -6.20 2.73
C ILE A 16 -8.62 -5.35 3.50
N ALA A 17 -8.45 -5.58 4.79
CA ALA A 17 -7.47 -4.88 5.63
C ALA A 17 -6.03 -5.10 5.14
N GLY A 18 -5.70 -6.31 4.68
CA GLY A 18 -4.40 -6.63 4.12
C GLY A 18 -4.03 -5.81 2.88
N PHE A 19 -5.01 -5.34 2.09
CA PHE A 19 -4.74 -4.45 0.94
C PHE A 19 -4.18 -3.09 1.39
N PHE A 20 -4.63 -2.57 2.53
CA PHE A 20 -4.09 -1.33 3.08
C PHE A 20 -2.63 -1.52 3.52
N LEU A 21 -2.32 -2.65 4.18
CA LEU A 21 -0.94 -2.95 4.56
C LEU A 21 -0.04 -3.12 3.33
N LEU A 22 -0.54 -3.80 2.29
CA LEU A 22 0.13 -3.90 0.99
C LEU A 22 0.48 -2.53 0.40
N GLN A 23 -0.45 -1.59 0.39
CA GLN A 23 -0.21 -0.24 -0.12
C GLN A 23 0.90 0.47 0.68
N VAL A 24 0.92 0.32 2.01
CA VAL A 24 1.99 0.87 2.85
C VAL A 24 3.36 0.29 2.46
N LEU A 25 3.42 -1.02 2.25
CA LEU A 25 4.66 -1.69 1.83
C LEU A 25 5.12 -1.18 0.46
N ILE A 26 4.22 -1.04 -0.52
CA ILE A 26 4.55 -0.49 -1.85
C ILE A 26 5.05 0.96 -1.73
N VAL A 27 4.43 1.78 -0.88
CA VAL A 27 4.89 3.16 -0.68
C VAL A 27 6.30 3.20 -0.08
N LEU A 28 6.58 2.36 0.92
CA LEU A 28 7.89 2.30 1.59
C LEU A 28 8.99 1.70 0.72
N PHE A 29 8.72 0.57 0.05
CA PHE A 29 9.73 -0.19 -0.68
C PHE A 29 9.89 0.22 -2.14
N PHE A 30 8.90 0.91 -2.70
CA PHE A 30 8.94 1.36 -4.08
C PHE A 30 8.73 2.87 -4.23
N ALA A 31 7.56 3.41 -3.85
CA ALA A 31 7.19 4.76 -4.26
C ALA A 31 8.14 5.84 -3.70
N ILE A 32 8.49 5.78 -2.41
CA ILE A 32 9.42 6.73 -1.79
C ILE A 32 10.84 6.57 -2.35
N PRO A 33 11.45 5.37 -2.36
CA PRO A 33 12.77 5.18 -2.98
C PRO A 33 12.82 5.65 -4.44
N PHE A 34 11.78 5.33 -5.23
CA PHE A 34 11.70 5.71 -6.64
C PHE A 34 11.55 7.22 -6.81
N THR A 35 10.72 7.88 -5.99
CA THR A 35 10.61 9.35 -5.95
C THR A 35 11.98 9.98 -5.67
N LEU A 36 12.71 9.47 -4.68
CA LEU A 36 14.03 9.98 -4.32
C LEU A 36 15.07 9.77 -5.45
N LYS A 37 15.02 8.63 -6.16
CA LYS A 37 15.85 8.40 -7.36
C LYS A 37 15.57 9.46 -8.43
N LEU A 38 14.29 9.70 -8.75
CA LEU A 38 13.90 10.66 -9.78
C LEU A 38 14.17 12.12 -9.38
N MET A 39 14.03 12.47 -8.10
CA MET A 39 14.41 13.80 -7.60
C MET A 39 15.92 14.05 -7.75
N ARG A 40 16.77 13.05 -7.47
CA ARG A 40 18.21 13.14 -7.72
C ARG A 40 18.54 13.31 -9.21
N ALA A 41 17.77 12.65 -10.08
CA ALA A 41 17.87 12.79 -11.52
C ALA A 41 17.25 14.10 -12.07
N LYS A 42 16.68 14.96 -11.21
CA LYS A 42 15.92 16.17 -11.60
C LYS A 42 14.76 15.87 -12.55
N ALA A 43 14.21 14.66 -12.50
CA ALA A 43 13.09 14.21 -13.32
C ALA A 43 11.72 14.43 -12.65
N ILE A 44 11.67 14.99 -11.43
CA ILE A 44 10.45 15.38 -10.73
C ILE A 44 10.52 16.86 -10.33
N LYS A 45 9.41 17.56 -10.55
CA LYS A 45 9.23 18.96 -10.19
C LYS A 45 8.90 19.09 -8.70
N GLY A 46 9.92 19.36 -7.90
CA GLY A 46 9.78 19.68 -6.47
C GLY A 46 9.49 18.49 -5.55
N SER A 47 9.22 18.78 -4.28
CA SER A 47 9.07 17.80 -3.19
C SER A 47 7.63 17.35 -2.92
N LYS A 48 6.66 17.87 -3.69
CA LYS A 48 5.23 17.63 -3.46
C LYS A 48 4.84 16.15 -3.57
N VAL A 49 5.41 15.44 -4.54
CA VAL A 49 5.18 13.99 -4.73
C VAL A 49 5.59 13.21 -3.48
N LEU A 50 6.78 13.51 -2.94
CA LEU A 50 7.26 12.89 -1.71
C LEU A 50 6.35 13.21 -0.50
N GLY A 51 5.93 14.47 -0.36
CA GLY A 51 5.01 14.89 0.69
C GLY A 51 3.68 14.13 0.66
N ASN A 52 3.10 13.92 -0.52
CA ASN A 52 1.88 13.14 -0.68
C ASN A 52 2.06 11.68 -0.22
N TYR A 53 3.18 11.04 -0.55
CA TYR A 53 3.46 9.68 -0.08
C TYR A 53 3.66 9.61 1.43
N LEU A 54 4.28 10.62 2.05
CA LEU A 54 4.40 10.69 3.51
C LEU A 54 3.03 10.84 4.19
N ILE A 55 2.12 11.62 3.60
CA ILE A 55 0.73 11.71 4.09
C ILE A 55 0.03 10.35 3.94
N SER A 56 0.18 9.67 2.80
CA SER A 56 -0.36 8.32 2.60
C SER A 56 0.17 7.31 3.63
N LEU A 57 1.44 7.42 4.04
CA LEU A 57 2.00 6.61 5.13
C LEU A 57 1.39 6.87 6.50
N LEU A 58 0.65 7.96 6.70
CA LEU A 58 -0.08 8.20 7.94
C LEU A 58 -1.55 7.78 7.81
N VAL A 59 -2.18 8.16 6.69
CA VAL A 59 -3.60 7.90 6.46
C VAL A 59 -3.89 6.40 6.30
N ILE A 60 -3.09 5.68 5.53
CA ILE A 60 -3.35 4.27 5.22
C ILE A 60 -3.18 3.39 6.46
N PRO A 61 -2.10 3.48 7.26
CA PRO A 61 -2.01 2.77 8.54
C PRO A 61 -3.10 3.19 9.53
N GLY A 62 -3.52 4.45 9.53
CA GLY A 62 -4.64 4.92 10.35
C GLY A 62 -5.94 4.18 10.05
N ILE A 63 -6.28 4.01 8.77
CA ILE A 63 -7.45 3.23 8.33
C ILE A 63 -7.30 1.76 8.75
N PHE A 64 -6.12 1.16 8.53
CA PHE A 64 -5.85 -0.22 8.96
C PHE A 64 -6.00 -0.41 10.48
N ALA A 65 -5.51 0.55 11.27
CA ALA A 65 -5.64 0.52 12.73
C ALA A 65 -7.10 0.62 13.17
N LEU A 66 -7.91 1.47 12.52
CA LEU A 66 -9.35 1.59 12.79
C LEU A 66 -10.10 0.29 12.46
N ILE A 67 -9.81 -0.35 11.33
CA ILE A 67 -10.42 -1.64 10.96
C ILE A 67 -10.03 -2.71 11.99
N THR A 68 -8.74 -2.77 12.34
CA THR A 68 -8.24 -3.72 13.34
C THR A 68 -8.94 -3.50 14.69
N TRP A 69 -9.05 -2.25 15.14
CA TRP A 69 -9.75 -1.90 16.37
C TRP A 69 -11.23 -2.31 16.34
N ALA A 70 -11.94 -2.10 15.22
CA ALA A 70 -13.34 -2.49 15.07
C ALA A 70 -13.52 -4.01 15.17
N VAL A 71 -12.63 -4.80 14.53
CA VAL A 71 -12.65 -6.27 14.61
C VAL A 71 -12.43 -6.75 16.04
N TYR A 72 -11.44 -6.19 16.74
CA TYR A 72 -11.17 -6.57 18.14
C TYR A 72 -12.25 -6.11 19.12
N SER A 73 -12.96 -5.02 18.81
CA SER A 73 -14.02 -4.49 19.66
C SER A 73 -15.35 -5.23 19.48
N TRP A 74 -15.70 -5.62 18.26
CA TRP A 74 -17.01 -6.21 17.96
C TRP A 74 -16.98 -7.73 17.74
N LEU A 75 -15.85 -8.27 17.26
CA LEU A 75 -15.72 -9.69 16.89
C LEU A 75 -14.43 -10.32 17.45
N PRO A 76 -14.10 -10.15 18.75
CA PRO A 76 -12.80 -10.57 19.31
C PRO A 76 -12.52 -12.08 19.15
N ASN A 77 -13.56 -12.92 19.27
CA ASN A 77 -13.45 -14.38 19.12
C ASN A 77 -13.03 -14.83 17.72
N TYR A 78 -13.11 -13.94 16.72
CA TYR A 78 -12.80 -14.23 15.32
C TYR A 78 -11.57 -13.44 14.82
N ALA A 79 -10.79 -12.82 15.73
CA ALA A 79 -9.57 -12.10 15.38
C ALA A 79 -8.53 -12.97 14.66
N LEU A 80 -8.48 -14.27 14.95
CA LEU A 80 -7.59 -15.19 14.25
C LEU A 80 -7.94 -15.30 12.75
N ALA A 81 -9.22 -15.39 12.41
CA ALA A 81 -9.69 -15.45 11.03
C ALA A 81 -9.32 -14.18 10.25
N TYR A 82 -9.44 -13.02 10.90
CA TYR A 82 -8.99 -11.73 10.39
C TYR A 82 -7.50 -11.72 10.06
N TRP A 83 -6.65 -12.17 10.98
CA TRP A 83 -5.20 -12.24 10.74
C TRP A 83 -4.82 -13.25 9.67
N ILE A 84 -5.54 -14.37 9.54
CA ILE A 84 -5.36 -15.31 8.43
C ILE A 84 -5.65 -14.62 7.09
N GLY A 85 -6.74 -13.85 7.02
CA GLY A 85 -7.10 -13.07 5.83
C GLY A 85 -6.01 -12.06 5.44
N ILE A 86 -5.47 -11.33 6.41
CA ILE A 86 -4.32 -10.41 6.21
C ILE A 86 -3.11 -11.18 5.72
N ALA A 87 -2.72 -12.25 6.44
CA ALA A 87 -1.51 -12.99 6.17
C ALA A 87 -1.50 -13.61 4.78
N ILE A 88 -2.61 -14.18 4.32
CA ILE A 88 -2.74 -14.74 2.97
C ILE A 88 -2.50 -13.65 1.92
N LEU A 89 -3.15 -12.50 2.08
CA LEU A 89 -3.04 -11.43 1.10
C LEU A 89 -1.64 -10.81 1.08
N VAL A 90 -1.06 -10.54 2.25
CA VAL A 90 0.32 -10.05 2.38
C VAL A 90 1.33 -11.09 1.92
N ALA A 91 1.07 -12.39 2.08
CA ALA A 91 1.94 -13.42 1.49
C ALA A 91 1.85 -13.42 -0.04
N SER A 92 0.65 -13.24 -0.60
CA SER A 92 0.42 -13.26 -2.05
C SER A 92 1.11 -12.12 -2.81
N GLY A 93 1.42 -11.03 -2.12
CA GLY A 93 2.15 -9.90 -2.69
C GLY A 93 3.67 -9.96 -2.52
N ILE A 94 4.22 -10.91 -1.77
CA ILE A 94 5.68 -10.99 -1.53
C ILE A 94 6.42 -11.01 -2.87
N GLY A 95 7.47 -10.19 -2.98
CA GLY A 95 8.23 -10.00 -4.22
C GLY A 95 7.66 -8.98 -5.19
N LYS A 96 6.42 -8.49 -4.99
CA LYS A 96 5.76 -7.46 -5.82
C LYS A 96 5.75 -6.06 -5.18
N TYR A 97 6.43 -5.87 -4.05
CA TYR A 97 6.44 -4.59 -3.32
C TYR A 97 7.47 -3.59 -3.80
N GLY A 98 8.52 -4.08 -4.46
CA GLY A 98 9.59 -3.25 -5.00
C GLY A 98 9.30 -2.70 -6.38
N GLU A 99 10.36 -2.32 -7.08
CA GLU A 99 10.31 -1.81 -8.45
C GLU A 99 9.90 -2.94 -9.41
N ASN A 100 8.69 -2.84 -9.95
CA ASN A 100 8.19 -3.72 -11.01
C ASN A 100 7.34 -2.91 -11.99
N GLN A 101 7.07 -3.48 -13.16
CA GLN A 101 6.37 -2.78 -14.24
C GLN A 101 4.99 -2.24 -13.82
N ALA A 102 4.25 -2.98 -12.99
CA ALA A 102 2.93 -2.53 -12.52
C ALA A 102 3.06 -1.30 -11.59
N ASN A 103 3.96 -1.38 -10.61
CA ASN A 103 4.21 -0.28 -9.67
C ASN A 103 4.75 0.97 -10.39
N VAL A 104 5.65 0.80 -11.36
CA VAL A 104 6.16 1.91 -12.20
C VAL A 104 5.05 2.51 -13.04
N ALA A 105 4.23 1.70 -13.71
CA ALA A 105 3.11 2.19 -14.52
C ALA A 105 2.11 2.99 -13.66
N ASP A 106 1.74 2.47 -12.49
CA ASP A 106 0.82 3.16 -11.57
C ASP A 106 1.43 4.44 -11.00
N TYR A 107 2.72 4.42 -10.67
CA TYR A 107 3.43 5.62 -10.20
C TYR A 107 3.43 6.72 -11.25
N MET A 108 3.80 6.37 -12.49
CA MET A 108 3.87 7.31 -13.60
C MET A 108 2.48 7.85 -13.94
N LYS A 109 1.46 6.99 -13.94
CA LYS A 109 0.07 7.39 -14.13
C LYS A 109 -0.42 8.32 -13.02
N THR A 110 -0.02 8.11 -11.77
CA THR A 110 -0.46 8.92 -10.64
C THR A 110 0.25 10.28 -10.59
N ASN A 111 1.53 10.32 -10.96
CA ASN A 111 2.39 11.49 -10.80
C ASN A 111 2.75 12.18 -12.13
N TRP A 112 2.11 11.81 -13.25
CA TRP A 112 2.49 12.25 -14.60
C TRP A 112 2.66 13.77 -14.74
N ARG A 113 1.87 14.57 -14.00
CA ARG A 113 1.93 16.04 -14.03
C ARG A 113 3.22 16.61 -13.45
N GLU A 114 3.80 15.89 -12.50
CA GLU A 114 4.97 16.31 -11.74
C GLU A 114 6.27 15.70 -12.30
N VAL A 115 6.15 14.78 -13.26
CA VAL A 115 7.27 14.11 -13.92
C VAL A 115 7.71 14.88 -15.17
N ASP A 116 9.00 15.14 -15.27
CA ASP A 116 9.63 15.74 -16.45
C ASP A 116 10.05 14.65 -17.44
N VAL A 117 9.21 14.43 -18.46
CA VAL A 117 9.42 13.41 -19.51
C VAL A 117 10.69 13.68 -20.32
N THR A 118 11.08 14.95 -20.48
CA THR A 118 12.30 15.33 -21.18
C THR A 118 13.59 15.00 -20.41
N ALA A 119 13.52 14.97 -19.07
CA ALA A 119 14.64 14.55 -18.22
C ALA A 119 14.81 13.01 -18.18
N LEU A 120 13.72 12.25 -18.34
CA LEU A 120 13.73 10.78 -18.29
C LEU A 120 14.55 10.14 -19.41
N HIS A 121 14.52 10.69 -20.63
CA HIS A 121 15.32 10.19 -21.75
C HIS A 121 16.84 10.41 -21.64
N LYS A 122 17.31 11.09 -20.58
CA LYS A 122 18.75 11.32 -20.34
C LYS A 122 19.34 10.39 -19.28
N VAL A 123 18.52 9.51 -18.70
CA VAL A 123 18.90 8.61 -17.59
C VAL A 123 18.96 7.14 -18.05
N ASP A 124 18.67 6.89 -19.34
CA ASP A 124 18.91 5.61 -20.02
C ASP A 124 20.38 5.45 -20.44
#